data_AF-A0A7Y2XHS8-F1
#
_entry.id   AF-A0A7Y2XHS8-F1
#
_cell.length_a   1.000
_cell.length_b   1.000
_cell.length_c   1.000
_cell.angle_alpha   90.00
_cell.angle_beta   90.00
_cell.angle_gamma   90.00
#
_symmetry.space_group_name_H-M   'P 1'
#
loop_
_entity.id
_entity.type
_entity.pdbx_description
1 polymer ?
#
loop_
_entity_poly.entity_id
_entity_poly.type
_entity_poly.pdbx_seq_one_letter_code
_entity_poly.pdbx_strand_id
1 'polypeptide(L)'
;MNDKNVSQVADKNHVLIFDTTLRDGEQSPGATMSHAEKLEIAALLDEMGVDIIEAGFPIASDGDFQAVSEIAKRSKNAVICG
;
A
#
# COMPACT_ATOMS: atom_id res chain seq x y z
N MET A 1 3.18 13.62 -34.20
CA MET A 1 3.14 12.41 -33.35
C MET A 1 4.00 12.73 -32.15
N ASN A 2 3.38 13.10 -31.03
CA ASN A 2 4.13 13.47 -29.82
C ASN A 2 4.25 12.23 -28.95
N ASP A 3 5.47 11.69 -28.89
CA ASP A 3 5.92 10.75 -27.89
C ASP A 3 5.81 11.44 -26.52
N LYS A 4 4.75 11.12 -25.77
CA LYS A 4 4.69 11.45 -24.34
C LYS A 4 5.66 10.51 -23.63
N ASN A 5 6.89 10.98 -23.51
CA ASN A 5 7.96 10.34 -22.77
C ASN A 5 7.53 10.20 -21.31
N VAL A 6 7.27 8.96 -20.90
CA VAL A 6 6.88 8.58 -19.54
C VAL A 6 8.13 8.63 -18.67
N SER A 7 8.45 9.80 -18.15
CA SER A 7 9.34 9.94 -17.01
C SER A 7 9.08 11.29 -16.35
N GLN A 8 8.01 11.36 -15.54
CA GLN A 8 8.02 12.33 -14.44
C GLN A 8 9.17 11.89 -13.53
N VAL A 9 10.29 12.57 -13.66
CA VAL A 9 11.40 12.41 -12.73
C VAL A 9 10.87 12.89 -11.37
N ALA A 10 10.78 12.00 -10.39
CA ALA A 10 10.40 12.34 -9.03
C ALA A 10 11.20 13.58 -8.59
N ASP A 11 10.51 14.57 -8.04
CA ASP A 11 11.17 15.78 -7.53
C ASP A 11 12.28 15.34 -6.56
N LYS A 12 13.51 15.78 -6.82
CA LYS A 12 14.68 15.40 -6.00
C LYS A 12 14.54 15.82 -4.53
N ASN A 13 13.64 16.75 -4.24
CA ASN A 13 13.34 17.19 -2.88
C ASN A 13 12.16 16.44 -2.25
N HIS A 14 11.47 15.58 -2.99
CA HIS A 14 10.38 14.77 -2.48
C HIS A 14 10.91 13.49 -1.85
N VAL A 15 10.67 13.33 -0.55
CA VAL A 15 11.01 12.12 0.20
C VAL A 15 9.84 11.16 0.07
N LEU A 16 10.10 9.98 -0.50
CA LEU A 16 9.10 8.92 -0.59
C LEU A 16 8.90 8.25 0.76
N ILE A 17 7.65 8.14 1.18
CA ILE A 17 7.23 7.40 2.36
C ILE A 17 6.78 6.00 1.92
N PHE A 18 7.52 5.00 2.39
CA PHE A 18 7.17 3.59 2.28
C PHE A 18 6.62 3.13 3.63
N ASP A 19 5.32 2.90 3.71
CA ASP A 19 4.64 2.48 4.93
C ASP A 19 4.47 0.96 4.97
N THR A 20 4.89 0.35 6.08
CA THR A 20 4.85 -1.11 6.32
C THR A 20 3.86 -1.51 7.42
N THR A 21 2.93 -0.62 7.79
CA THR A 21 1.97 -0.86 8.87
C THR A 21 1.15 -2.12 8.64
N LEU A 22 0.74 -2.38 7.39
CA LEU A 22 -0.11 -3.52 7.04
C LEU A 22 0.64 -4.84 6.86
N ARG A 23 1.98 -4.83 6.87
CA ARG A 23 2.83 -6.03 6.71
C ARG A 23 3.71 -6.28 7.91
N ASP A 24 4.59 -5.35 8.27
CA ASP A 24 5.46 -5.48 9.45
C ASP A 24 4.72 -5.11 10.73
N GLY A 25 3.86 -4.09 10.65
CA GLY A 25 3.05 -3.67 11.80
C GLY A 25 2.15 -4.80 12.30
N GLU A 26 1.48 -5.53 11.41
CA GLU A 26 0.60 -6.65 11.80
C GLU A 26 1.33 -7.85 12.43
N GLN A 27 2.64 -7.99 12.20
CA GLN A 27 3.47 -9.05 12.80
C GLN A 27 3.83 -8.76 14.26
N SER A 28 3.53 -7.56 14.75
CA SER A 28 3.74 -7.20 16.15
C SER A 28 2.75 -7.95 17.06
N PRO A 29 3.18 -8.45 18.24
CA PRO A 29 2.29 -9.13 19.17
C PRO A 29 1.08 -8.26 19.55
N GLY A 30 -0.13 -8.78 19.33
CA GLY A 30 -1.38 -8.09 19.62
C GLY A 30 -1.84 -7.09 18.55
N ALA A 31 -1.13 -6.96 17.43
CA ALA A 31 -1.47 -6.07 16.31
C ALA A 31 -2.07 -6.80 15.11
N THR A 32 -2.56 -8.04 15.28
CA THR A 32 -3.19 -8.80 14.20
C THR A 32 -4.41 -8.06 13.69
N MET A 33 -4.46 -7.84 12.37
CA MET A 33 -5.55 -7.10 11.72
C MET A 33 -6.46 -8.07 10.97
N SER A 34 -7.75 -7.86 11.09
CA SER A 34 -8.74 -8.47 10.20
C SER A 34 -8.69 -7.83 8.81
N HIS A 35 -9.27 -8.51 7.82
CA HIS A 35 -9.38 -7.99 6.45
C HIS A 35 -10.04 -6.60 6.40
N ALA A 36 -11.08 -6.37 7.20
CA ALA A 36 -11.78 -5.09 7.24
C ALA A 36 -10.89 -3.97 7.81
N GLU A 37 -10.14 -4.26 8.88
CA GLU A 37 -9.19 -3.30 9.48
C GLU A 37 -8.05 -2.98 8.50
N LYS A 38 -7.53 -3.98 7.78
CA LYS A 38 -6.52 -3.73 6.72
C LYS A 38 -7.03 -2.76 5.66
N LEU A 39 -8.28 -2.92 5.20
CA LEU A 39 -8.88 -2.02 4.21
C LEU A 39 -9.09 -0.60 4.74
N GLU A 40 -9.51 -0.47 6.00
CA GLU A 40 -9.71 0.84 6.65
C GLU A 40 -8.37 1.57 6.82
N ILE A 41 -7.35 0.90 7.35
CA ILE A 41 -6.01 1.48 7.53
C ILE A 41 -5.38 1.81 6.17
N ALA A 42 -5.53 0.96 5.16
CA ALA A 42 -5.01 1.25 3.81
C ALA A 42 -5.65 2.53 3.22
N ALA A 43 -6.96 2.72 3.41
CA ALA A 43 -7.65 3.93 2.95
C ALA A 43 -7.13 5.18 3.69
N LEU A 44 -6.90 5.08 5.00
CA LEU A 44 -6.34 6.17 5.79
C LEU A 44 -4.92 6.54 5.34
N LEU A 45 -4.05 5.55 5.12
CA LEU A 45 -2.68 5.77 4.62
C LEU A 45 -2.68 6.43 3.23
N ASP A 46 -3.59 6.01 2.34
CA ASP A 46 -3.76 6.58 1.00
C ASP A 46 -4.28 8.03 1.04
N GLU A 47 -5.19 8.34 1.98
CA GLU A 47 -5.68 9.70 2.22
C GLU A 47 -4.64 10.61 2.90
N MET A 48 -3.78 10.05 3.75
CA MET A 48 -2.66 10.76 4.38
C MET A 48 -1.57 11.16 3.40
N GLY A 49 -1.58 10.60 2.18
CA GLY A 49 -0.60 10.92 1.14
C GLY A 49 0.70 10.12 1.25
N VAL A 50 0.63 8.91 1.79
CA VAL A 50 1.74 7.95 1.71
C VAL A 50 1.99 7.58 0.25
N ASP A 51 3.26 7.55 -0.17
CA ASP A 51 3.61 7.24 -1.56
C ASP A 51 3.47 5.75 -1.86
N ILE A 52 3.86 4.89 -0.92
CA ILE A 52 3.88 3.44 -1.10
C ILE A 52 3.36 2.73 0.15
N ILE A 53 2.41 1.81 -0.03
CA ILE A 53 1.84 1.00 1.05
C ILE A 53 2.19 -0.48 0.78
N GLU A 54 2.91 -1.10 1.72
CA GLU A 54 3.14 -2.56 1.73
C GLU A 54 1.93 -3.24 2.37
N ALA A 55 1.01 -3.73 1.53
CA ALA A 55 -0.33 -4.16 1.95
C ALA A 55 -0.41 -5.55 2.58
N GLY A 56 0.71 -6.29 2.65
CA GLY A 56 0.79 -7.62 3.25
C GLY A 56 1.71 -8.55 2.47
N PHE A 57 1.52 -9.86 2.65
CA PHE A 57 2.29 -10.89 1.95
C PHE A 57 1.34 -11.92 1.29
N PRO A 58 0.96 -11.74 0.01
CA PRO A 58 -0.09 -12.50 -0.67
C PRO A 58 0.10 -14.02 -0.69
N ILE A 59 1.35 -14.50 -0.61
CA ILE A 59 1.65 -15.94 -0.62
C ILE A 59 1.42 -16.59 0.76
N ALA A 60 1.22 -15.81 1.82
CA ALA A 60 1.04 -16.31 3.17
C ALA A 60 -0.30 -17.07 3.32
N SER A 61 -1.37 -16.57 2.71
CA SER A 61 -2.69 -17.20 2.71
C SER A 61 -3.59 -16.65 1.61
N ASP A 62 -4.67 -17.37 1.28
CA ASP A 62 -5.72 -16.85 0.39
C ASP A 62 -6.37 -15.56 0.93
N GLY A 63 -6.43 -15.41 2.26
CA GLY A 63 -6.94 -14.22 2.92
C GLY A 63 -6.03 -13.00 2.68
N ASP A 64 -4.72 -13.18 2.81
CA ASP A 64 -3.73 -12.12 2.54
C ASP A 64 -3.72 -11.75 1.06
N PHE A 65 -3.83 -12.74 0.16
CA PHE A 65 -3.99 -12.47 -1.26
C PHE A 65 -5.21 -11.60 -1.56
N GLN A 66 -6.36 -11.93 -0.97
CA GLN A 66 -7.59 -11.16 -1.14
C GLN A 66 -7.45 -9.75 -0.56
N ALA A 67 -6.85 -9.60 0.62
CA ALA A 67 -6.61 -8.29 1.25
C ALA A 67 -5.76 -7.39 0.34
N VAL A 68 -4.60 -7.87 -0.10
CA VAL A 68 -3.71 -7.10 -0.98
C VAL A 68 -4.40 -6.77 -2.31
N SER A 69 -5.08 -7.74 -2.92
CA SER A 69 -5.81 -7.52 -4.18
C SER A 69 -6.92 -6.46 -4.05
N GLU A 70 -7.61 -6.44 -2.93
CA GLU A 70 -8.70 -5.50 -2.67
C GLU A 70 -8.19 -4.10 -2.33
N ILE A 71 -7.12 -4.01 -1.53
CA ILE A 71 -6.43 -2.74 -1.25
C ILE A 71 -5.95 -2.12 -2.57
N ALA A 72 -5.25 -2.89 -3.40
CA ALA A 72 -4.76 -2.44 -4.71
C ALA A 72 -5.88 -1.91 -5.64
N LYS A 73 -7.10 -2.46 -5.55
CA LYS A 73 -8.26 -1.99 -6.33
C LYS A 73 -8.88 -0.71 -5.77
N ARG A 74 -8.72 -0.43 -4.47
CA ARG A 74 -9.38 0.67 -3.76
C ARG A 74 -8.49 1.91 -3.62
N SER A 75 -7.18 1.73 -3.55
CA SER A 75 -6.21 2.81 -3.45
C SER A 75 -6.25 3.71 -4.68
N LYS A 76 -6.12 5.02 -4.45
CA LYS A 76 -6.26 6.06 -5.46
C LYS A 76 -4.94 6.78 -5.75
N ASN A 77 -4.12 6.98 -4.73
CA ASN A 77 -2.93 7.81 -4.80
C ASN A 77 -1.64 6.99 -4.59
N ALA A 78 -1.61 6.17 -3.55
CA ALA A 78 -0.48 5.36 -3.15
C ALA A 78 -0.24 4.21 -4.14
N VAL A 79 1.03 3.89 -4.38
CA VAL A 79 1.43 2.66 -5.05
C VAL A 79 1.33 1.50 -4.06
N ILE A 80 0.64 0.44 -4.45
CA ILE A 80 0.47 -0.75 -3.62
C ILE A 80 1.51 -1.80 -3.99
N CYS A 81 2.21 -2.33 -2.99
CA CYS A 81 3.11 -3.48 -3.12
C CYS A 81 2.81 -4.53 -2.05
N GLY A 82 3.39 -5.71 -2.22
CA GLY A 82 3.05 -6.91 -1.45
C GLY A 82 2.62 -8.01 -2.38
#